data_AF-A0A937FZR4-F1
#
_entry.id   AF-A0A937FZR4-F1
#
_cell.length_a   1.000
_cell.length_b   1.000
_cell.length_c   1.000
_cell.angle_alpha   90.00
_cell.angle_beta   90.00
_cell.angle_gamma   90.00
#
_symmetry.space_group_name_H-M   'P 1'
#
loop_
_entity.id
_entity.type
_entity.pdbx_description
1 polymer ?
#
loop_
_entity_poly.entity_id
_entity_poly.type
_entity_poly.pdbx_seq_one_letter_code
_entity_poly.pdbx_strand_id
1 'polypeptide(L)'
;MNSSKDDIDWTMVRSSNREWGKLKTYGLGRKLEGLRLLSISLSSGEKEILITNLTDRKNYSIDDIKELYNLRWGVEEGYKSFKKVLHIEHFSGRTVQAINQDFHARVFMLNMASIIRKQGLYFSKSSPINKKRHRYTVSKTQAIAKTKDFLLDIFYSKRLRKIIQQMLKILNRRLEMIRPGRSFPRPKTSSRRRSKIINLKGI
;
A
#
# COMPACT_ATOMS: atom_id res chain seq x y z
N MET A 1 -19.62 -17.00 27.01
CA MET A 1 -19.65 -17.37 25.58
C MET A 1 -20.73 -16.53 24.90
N ASN A 2 -20.40 -15.33 24.42
CA ASN A 2 -21.31 -14.52 23.61
C ASN A 2 -20.84 -14.63 22.15
N SER A 3 -21.07 -15.78 21.52
CA SER A 3 -20.88 -15.89 20.07
C SER A 3 -22.15 -15.33 19.42
N SER A 4 -22.01 -14.14 18.85
CA SER A 4 -23.00 -13.61 17.92
C SER A 4 -22.90 -14.42 16.61
N LYS A 5 -23.98 -14.50 15.82
CA LYS A 5 -23.95 -15.16 14.50
C LYS A 5 -22.87 -14.62 13.58
N ASP A 6 -22.44 -13.38 13.81
CA ASP A 6 -21.42 -12.71 13.01
C ASP A 6 -20.00 -12.80 13.62
N ASP A 7 -19.82 -13.51 14.75
CA ASP A 7 -18.53 -13.63 15.43
C ASP A 7 -18.39 -14.99 16.14
N ILE A 8 -17.69 -15.91 15.48
CA ILE A 8 -17.67 -17.33 15.80
C ILE A 8 -16.23 -17.76 16.07
N ASP A 9 -16.01 -18.45 17.19
CA ASP A 9 -14.74 -19.11 17.46
C ASP A 9 -14.77 -20.52 16.84
N TRP A 10 -13.77 -20.81 16.01
CA TRP A 10 -13.53 -22.13 15.46
C TRP A 10 -12.31 -22.75 16.13
N THR A 11 -12.53 -23.82 16.88
CA THR A 11 -11.46 -24.59 17.50
C THR A 11 -11.21 -25.86 16.70
N MET A 12 -9.95 -26.25 16.53
CA MET A 12 -9.64 -27.57 15.98
C MET A 12 -10.06 -28.62 17.01
N VAL A 13 -11.19 -29.29 16.77
CA VAL A 13 -11.81 -30.24 17.70
C VAL A 13 -10.89 -31.44 18.01
N ARG A 14 -9.95 -31.79 17.11
CA ARG A 14 -8.88 -32.78 17.32
C ARG A 14 -7.82 -32.55 16.26
N SER A 15 -6.60 -32.16 16.63
CA SER A 15 -5.46 -32.16 15.71
C SER A 15 -4.67 -33.45 15.90
N SER A 16 -4.74 -34.37 14.93
CA SER A 16 -3.87 -35.55 14.95
C SER A 16 -2.43 -35.12 14.66
N ASN A 17 -1.43 -35.84 15.20
CA ASN A 17 0.00 -35.57 14.88
C ASN A 17 0.28 -35.60 13.35
N ARG A 18 -0.54 -36.30 12.58
CA ARG A 18 -0.48 -36.37 11.11
C ARG A 18 -0.87 -35.04 10.44
N GLU A 19 -1.83 -34.31 10.99
CA GLU A 19 -2.23 -32.98 10.48
C GLU A 19 -1.18 -31.93 10.84
N TRP A 20 -0.55 -32.06 12.01
CA TRP A 20 0.60 -31.26 12.43
C TRP A 20 1.77 -31.34 11.45
N GLY A 21 2.09 -32.55 10.97
CA GLY A 21 3.12 -32.75 9.94
C GLY A 21 2.82 -32.00 8.64
N LYS A 22 1.55 -31.93 8.21
CA LYS A 22 1.14 -31.18 7.03
C LYS A 22 1.23 -29.66 7.25
N LEU A 23 0.86 -29.15 8.42
CA LEU A 23 0.96 -27.71 8.70
C LEU A 23 2.40 -27.17 8.63
N LYS A 24 3.39 -27.98 9.05
CA LYS A 24 4.82 -27.63 8.88
C LYS A 24 5.21 -27.45 7.41
N THR A 25 4.66 -28.25 6.49
CA THR A 25 4.93 -28.10 5.04
C THR A 25 4.40 -26.78 4.47
N TYR A 26 3.39 -26.18 5.09
CA TYR A 26 2.88 -24.85 4.74
C TYR A 26 3.61 -23.70 5.46
N GLY A 27 4.72 -23.98 6.17
CA GLY A 27 5.51 -22.97 6.87
C GLY A 27 4.86 -22.43 8.15
N LEU A 28 3.83 -23.09 8.69
CA LEU A 28 3.21 -22.72 9.96
C LEU A 28 4.07 -23.26 11.11
N GLY A 29 4.97 -22.44 11.62
CA GLY A 29 5.92 -22.79 12.69
C GLY A 29 5.31 -22.95 14.09
N ARG A 30 4.01 -22.66 14.27
CA ARG A 30 3.32 -22.72 15.57
C ARG A 30 1.96 -23.39 15.48
N LYS A 31 1.56 -24.01 16.59
CA LYS A 31 0.21 -24.55 16.75
C LYS A 31 -0.84 -23.46 16.78
N LEU A 32 -1.77 -23.55 15.84
CA LEU A 32 -2.98 -22.76 15.84
C LEU A 32 -3.90 -23.36 16.91
N GLU A 33 -4.11 -22.60 17.98
CA GLU A 33 -4.99 -22.99 19.08
C GLU A 33 -6.47 -22.85 18.70
N GLY A 34 -6.76 -21.89 17.82
CA GLY A 34 -8.08 -21.66 17.26
C GLY A 34 -8.05 -20.56 16.20
N LEU A 35 -9.16 -20.42 15.51
CA LEU A 35 -9.44 -19.33 14.58
C LEU A 35 -10.71 -18.62 15.04
N ARG A 36 -10.85 -17.36 14.65
CA ARG A 36 -12.05 -16.55 14.83
C ARG A 36 -12.56 -16.15 13.45
N LEU A 37 -13.84 -16.38 13.21
CA LEU A 37 -14.54 -16.03 11.99
C LEU A 37 -15.43 -14.81 12.27
N LEU A 38 -15.27 -13.78 11.48
CA LEU A 38 -16.03 -12.53 11.57
C LEU A 38 -16.81 -12.29 10.29
N SER A 39 -18.09 -11.96 10.43
CA SER A 39 -18.95 -11.50 9.34
C SER A 39 -19.18 -10.00 9.50
N ILE A 40 -18.64 -9.21 8.57
CA ILE A 40 -18.69 -7.76 8.59
C ILE A 40 -19.59 -7.27 7.46
N SER A 41 -20.67 -6.57 7.81
CA SER A 41 -21.53 -5.91 6.83
C SER A 41 -20.84 -4.67 6.26
N LEU A 42 -20.68 -4.63 4.94
CA LEU A 42 -20.16 -3.49 4.20
C LEU A 42 -21.28 -2.47 3.93
N SER A 43 -20.90 -1.22 3.61
CA SER A 43 -21.86 -0.18 3.22
C SER A 43 -22.58 -0.48 1.91
N SER A 44 -22.10 -1.43 1.10
CA SER A 44 -22.77 -1.95 -0.09
C SER A 44 -23.93 -2.91 0.24
N GLY A 45 -24.07 -3.35 1.50
CA GLY A 45 -24.98 -4.42 1.91
C GLY A 45 -24.40 -5.83 1.75
N GLU A 46 -23.22 -5.97 1.15
CA GLU A 46 -22.50 -7.25 1.06
C GLU A 46 -21.87 -7.61 2.42
N LYS A 47 -21.75 -8.91 2.71
CA LYS A 47 -21.04 -9.42 3.89
C LYS A 47 -19.64 -9.85 3.52
N GLU A 48 -18.65 -9.33 4.23
CA GLU A 48 -17.25 -9.77 4.16
C GLU A 48 -16.97 -10.74 5.31
N ILE A 49 -16.41 -11.91 4.99
CA ILE A 49 -16.04 -12.91 6.00
C ILE A 49 -14.53 -12.89 6.20
N LEU A 50 -14.08 -12.58 7.41
CA LEU A 50 -12.67 -12.59 7.81
C LEU A 50 -12.39 -13.79 8.70
N ILE A 51 -11.22 -14.41 8.49
CA ILE A 51 -10.71 -15.49 9.34
C ILE A 51 -9.38 -15.01 9.94
N THR A 52 -9.25 -15.08 11.26
CA THR A 52 -8.05 -14.62 11.97
C THR A 52 -7.67 -15.58 13.09
N ASN A 53 -6.38 -15.59 13.45
CA ASN A 53 -5.87 -16.26 14.65
C ASN A 53 -5.83 -15.33 15.88
N LEU A 54 -6.36 -14.10 15.76
CA LEU A 54 -6.54 -13.15 16.85
C LEU A 54 -7.85 -13.46 17.59
N THR A 55 -7.79 -14.46 18.48
CA THR A 55 -8.96 -15.02 19.18
C THR A 55 -9.31 -14.26 20.47
N ASP A 56 -8.38 -13.50 21.06
CA ASP A 56 -8.61 -12.77 22.30
C ASP A 56 -9.47 -11.52 22.08
N ARG A 57 -10.75 -11.61 22.44
CA ARG A 57 -11.76 -10.55 22.27
C ARG A 57 -11.52 -9.33 23.17
N LYS A 58 -10.77 -9.48 24.28
CA LYS A 58 -10.45 -8.34 25.16
C LYS A 58 -9.38 -7.45 24.54
N ASN A 59 -8.43 -8.08 23.85
CA ASN A 59 -7.31 -7.38 23.20
C ASN A 59 -7.60 -7.03 21.73
N TYR A 60 -8.50 -7.77 21.08
CA TYR A 60 -8.81 -7.61 19.66
C TYR A 60 -10.32 -7.54 19.46
N SER A 61 -10.86 -6.33 19.44
CA SER A 61 -12.26 -6.11 19.12
C SER A 61 -12.56 -6.37 17.63
N ILE A 62 -13.83 -6.41 17.26
CA ILE A 62 -14.24 -6.53 15.85
C ILE A 62 -13.75 -5.32 15.05
N ASP A 63 -13.80 -4.12 15.64
CA ASP A 63 -13.36 -2.89 14.98
C ASP A 63 -11.85 -2.88 14.75
N ASP A 64 -11.04 -3.40 15.69
CA ASP A 64 -9.59 -3.53 15.52
C ASP A 64 -9.26 -4.46 14.34
N ILE A 65 -9.95 -5.59 14.22
CA ILE A 65 -9.72 -6.55 13.14
C ILE A 65 -10.17 -5.97 11.79
N LYS A 66 -11.28 -5.23 11.79
CA LYS A 66 -11.77 -4.50 10.61
C LYS A 66 -10.77 -3.43 10.16
N GLU A 67 -10.24 -2.65 11.10
CA GLU A 67 -9.22 -1.63 10.80
C GLU A 67 -7.94 -2.28 10.27
N LEU A 68 -7.45 -3.33 10.94
CA LEU A 68 -6.28 -4.07 10.53
C LEU A 68 -6.43 -4.62 9.10
N TYR A 69 -7.57 -5.22 8.80
CA TYR A 69 -7.83 -5.74 7.46
C TYR A 69 -7.94 -4.61 6.43
N ASN A 70 -8.51 -3.46 6.78
CA ASN A 70 -8.55 -2.28 5.92
C ASN A 70 -7.12 -1.77 5.57
N LEU A 71 -6.14 -1.91 6.47
CA LEU A 71 -4.75 -1.56 6.18
C LEU A 71 -4.14 -2.38 5.03
N ARG A 72 -4.67 -3.59 4.75
CA ARG A 72 -4.28 -4.42 3.60
C ARG A 72 -4.44 -3.67 2.27
N TRP A 73 -5.44 -2.78 2.16
CA TRP A 73 -5.67 -1.99 0.95
C TRP A 73 -4.48 -1.11 0.57
N GLY A 74 -3.65 -0.72 1.55
CA GLY A 74 -2.40 -0.02 1.30
C GLY A 74 -1.45 -0.78 0.37
N VAL A 75 -1.47 -2.11 0.41
CA VAL A 75 -0.66 -2.98 -0.48
C VAL A 75 -1.16 -2.88 -1.92
N GLU A 76 -2.47 -2.88 -2.14
CA GLU A 76 -3.06 -2.75 -3.48
C GLU A 76 -2.76 -1.37 -4.11
N GLU A 77 -2.86 -0.29 -3.34
CA GLU A 77 -2.43 1.03 -3.80
C GLU A 77 -0.91 1.09 -4.05
N GLY A 78 -0.12 0.29 -3.32
CA GLY A 78 1.29 0.01 -3.62
C GLY A 78 1.49 -0.59 -5.01
N TYR A 79 0.83 -1.71 -5.31
CA TYR A 79 0.89 -2.36 -6.63
C TYR A 79 0.44 -1.45 -7.77
N LYS A 80 -0.62 -0.68 -7.55
CA LYS A 80 -1.09 0.33 -8.50
C LYS A 80 -0.03 1.40 -8.75
N SER A 81 0.72 1.80 -7.73
CA SER A 81 1.83 2.75 -7.89
C SER A 81 2.98 2.15 -8.72
N PHE A 82 3.32 0.88 -8.48
CA PHE A 82 4.32 0.16 -9.29
C PHE A 82 3.93 0.07 -10.76
N LYS A 83 2.69 -0.32 -11.04
CA LYS A 83 2.22 -0.50 -12.43
C LYS A 83 1.98 0.83 -13.15
N LYS A 84 1.23 1.75 -12.53
CA LYS A 84 0.77 2.97 -13.22
C LYS A 84 1.71 4.16 -13.14
N VAL A 85 2.50 4.28 -12.08
CA VAL A 85 3.35 5.46 -11.87
C VAL A 85 4.80 5.15 -12.22
N LEU A 86 5.30 3.97 -11.84
CA LEU A 86 6.69 3.57 -12.14
C LEU A 86 6.85 2.80 -13.44
N HIS A 87 5.75 2.35 -14.05
CA HIS A 87 5.77 1.51 -15.24
C HIS A 87 6.74 0.33 -15.09
N ILE A 88 6.60 -0.43 -13.99
CA ILE A 88 7.57 -1.47 -13.63
C ILE A 88 7.76 -2.55 -14.69
N GLU A 89 6.79 -2.70 -15.59
CA GLU A 89 6.76 -3.66 -16.69
C GLU A 89 7.55 -3.18 -17.93
N HIS A 90 8.09 -1.94 -17.92
CA HIS A 90 8.79 -1.35 -19.06
C HIS A 90 10.31 -1.53 -18.96
N PHE A 91 10.84 -2.69 -19.33
CA PHE A 91 12.27 -2.98 -19.16
C PHE A 91 13.14 -2.39 -20.27
N SER A 92 14.35 -1.94 -19.91
CA SER A 92 15.39 -1.41 -20.77
C SER A 92 16.12 -2.51 -21.56
N GLY A 93 16.06 -3.75 -21.09
CA GLY A 93 16.69 -4.91 -21.72
C GLY A 93 15.88 -6.20 -21.54
N ARG A 94 16.27 -7.24 -22.29
CA ARG A 94 15.63 -8.55 -22.29
C ARG A 94 16.33 -9.59 -21.41
N THR A 95 17.53 -9.29 -20.93
CA THR A 95 18.30 -10.20 -20.06
C THR A 95 17.73 -10.20 -18.65
N VAL A 96 17.86 -11.33 -17.96
CA VAL A 96 17.45 -11.46 -16.54
C VAL A 96 18.13 -10.40 -15.68
N GLN A 97 19.41 -10.10 -15.95
CA GLN A 97 20.15 -9.07 -15.23
C GLN A 97 19.57 -7.66 -15.45
N ALA A 98 19.27 -7.27 -16.70
CA ALA A 98 18.69 -5.96 -16.99
C ALA A 98 17.30 -5.81 -16.33
N ILE A 99 16.48 -6.86 -16.38
CA ILE A 99 15.16 -6.88 -15.73
C ILE A 99 15.30 -6.68 -14.21
N ASN A 100 16.23 -7.39 -13.56
CA ASN A 100 16.47 -7.26 -12.12
C ASN A 100 16.99 -5.85 -11.76
N GLN A 101 17.93 -5.31 -12.54
CA GLN A 101 18.47 -3.96 -12.32
C GLN A 101 17.36 -2.89 -12.41
N ASP A 102 16.53 -2.94 -13.45
CA ASP A 102 15.42 -2.02 -13.62
C ASP A 102 14.39 -2.12 -12.49
N PHE A 103 14.06 -3.35 -12.07
CA PHE A 103 13.15 -3.58 -10.96
C PHE A 103 13.68 -2.93 -9.67
N HIS A 104 14.93 -3.22 -9.30
CA HIS A 104 15.54 -2.69 -8.09
C HIS A 104 15.71 -1.16 -8.15
N ALA A 105 16.11 -0.61 -9.29
CA ALA A 105 16.23 0.84 -9.48
C ALA A 105 14.88 1.55 -9.29
N ARG A 106 13.78 0.99 -9.79
CA ARG A 106 12.43 1.53 -9.61
C ARG A 106 11.95 1.45 -8.16
N VAL A 107 12.19 0.32 -7.49
CA VAL A 107 11.89 0.17 -6.05
C VAL A 107 12.66 1.20 -5.23
N PHE A 108 13.96 1.35 -5.51
CA PHE A 108 14.82 2.34 -4.88
C PHE A 108 14.29 3.78 -5.08
N MET A 109 13.93 4.14 -6.31
CA MET A 109 13.34 5.44 -6.63
C MET A 109 12.05 5.71 -5.84
N LEU A 110 11.19 4.69 -5.68
CA LEU A 110 9.95 4.81 -4.91
C LEU A 110 10.22 5.10 -3.43
N ASN A 111 11.21 4.43 -2.85
CA ASN A 111 11.61 4.62 -1.47
C ASN A 111 12.16 6.03 -1.25
N MET A 112 13.04 6.50 -2.15
CA MET A 112 13.54 7.87 -2.14
C MET A 112 12.42 8.91 -2.25
N ALA A 113 11.50 8.73 -3.19
CA ALA A 113 10.36 9.62 -3.35
C ALA A 113 9.47 9.65 -2.11
N SER A 114 9.34 8.52 -1.42
CA SER A 114 8.55 8.41 -0.18
C SER A 114 9.20 9.16 0.98
N ILE A 115 10.53 9.07 1.12
CA ILE A 115 11.31 9.84 2.10
C ILE A 115 11.15 11.34 1.85
N ILE A 116 11.33 11.77 0.59
CA ILE A 116 11.20 13.17 0.18
C ILE A 116 9.78 13.68 0.42
N ARG A 117 8.76 12.90 0.07
CA ARG A 117 7.36 13.26 0.29
C ARG A 117 7.09 13.47 1.79
N LYS A 118 7.61 12.58 2.64
CA LYS A 118 7.52 12.68 4.10
C LYS A 118 8.21 13.95 4.60
N GLN A 119 9.40 14.26 4.10
CA GLN A 119 10.12 15.49 4.44
C GLN A 119 9.39 16.76 3.98
N GLY A 120 8.80 16.74 2.78
CA GLY A 120 7.99 17.84 2.26
C GLY A 120 6.76 18.12 3.10
N LEU A 121 6.15 17.09 3.67
CA LEU A 121 5.04 17.25 4.62
C LEU A 121 5.49 17.94 5.92
N TYR A 122 6.65 17.57 6.48
CA TYR A 122 7.19 18.26 7.67
C TYR A 122 7.52 19.72 7.35
N PHE A 123 8.18 19.98 6.23
CA PHE A 123 8.48 21.34 5.76
C PHE A 123 7.22 22.19 5.56
N SER A 124 6.13 21.57 5.07
CA SER A 124 4.84 22.23 4.95
C SER A 124 4.32 22.68 6.30
N LYS A 125 4.30 21.76 7.29
CA LYS A 125 3.75 22.00 8.62
C LYS A 125 4.49 23.09 9.40
N SER A 126 5.80 23.19 9.24
CA SER A 126 6.63 24.21 9.89
C SER A 126 6.47 25.61 9.28
N SER A 127 5.77 25.76 8.16
CA SER A 127 5.59 27.05 7.50
C SER A 127 4.46 27.85 8.18
N PRO A 128 4.70 29.14 8.55
CA PRO A 128 3.73 29.99 9.27
C PRO A 128 2.44 30.32 8.48
N ILE A 129 2.36 29.89 7.22
CA ILE A 129 1.22 30.08 6.31
C ILE A 129 0.02 29.16 6.65
N ASN A 130 0.15 28.22 7.59
CA ASN A 130 -0.88 27.22 7.86
C ASN A 130 -1.95 27.65 8.87
N LYS A 131 -2.75 28.67 8.54
CA LYS A 131 -4.15 28.77 9.01
C LYS A 131 -5.10 28.10 8.01
N LYS A 132 -4.73 26.93 7.46
CA LYS A 132 -5.57 26.24 6.48
C LYS A 132 -6.63 25.42 7.21
N ARG A 133 -7.90 25.60 6.84
CA ARG A 133 -9.06 24.87 7.41
C ARG A 133 -8.98 23.35 7.19
N HIS A 134 -8.17 22.89 6.23
CA HIS A 134 -8.04 21.48 5.87
C HIS A 134 -6.61 20.97 5.98
N ARG A 135 -6.47 19.65 6.17
CA ARG A 135 -5.17 18.96 6.14
C ARG A 135 -4.72 18.78 4.70
N TYR A 136 -3.43 19.00 4.44
CA TYR A 136 -2.82 18.85 3.12
C TYR A 136 -1.69 17.83 3.14
N THR A 137 -1.40 17.25 1.99
CA THR A 137 -0.29 16.33 1.75
C THR A 137 0.44 16.67 0.45
N VAL A 138 1.70 16.27 0.33
CA VAL A 138 2.45 16.42 -0.92
C VAL A 138 2.01 15.34 -1.90
N SER A 139 1.61 15.71 -3.12
CA SER A 139 1.20 14.71 -4.14
C SER A 139 2.26 13.61 -4.34
N LYS A 140 1.84 12.34 -4.32
CA LYS A 140 2.74 11.18 -4.52
C LYS A 140 3.36 11.20 -5.92
N THR A 141 2.55 11.48 -6.94
CA THR A 141 3.01 11.55 -8.33
C THR A 141 4.04 12.65 -8.53
N GLN A 142 3.80 13.83 -7.93
CA GLN A 142 4.77 14.94 -8.02
C GLN A 142 6.06 14.64 -7.25
N ALA A 143 5.97 13.98 -6.09
CA ALA A 143 7.15 13.56 -5.35
C ALA A 143 8.01 12.59 -6.18
N ILE A 144 7.40 11.60 -6.84
CA ILE A 144 8.11 10.67 -7.72
C ILE A 144 8.74 11.40 -8.91
N ALA A 145 7.96 12.24 -9.61
CA ALA A 145 8.46 13.01 -10.75
C ALA A 145 9.67 13.88 -10.37
N LYS A 146 9.57 14.63 -9.26
CA LYS A 146 10.68 15.47 -8.82
C LYS A 146 11.87 14.66 -8.32
N THR A 147 11.65 13.51 -7.70
CA THR A 147 12.75 12.61 -7.33
C THR A 147 13.50 12.12 -8.56
N LYS A 148 12.79 11.82 -9.65
CA LYS A 148 13.41 11.46 -10.93
C LYS A 148 14.20 12.63 -11.53
N ASP A 149 13.60 13.84 -11.56
CA ASP A 149 14.24 15.03 -12.13
C ASP A 149 15.56 15.39 -11.42
N PHE A 150 15.58 15.29 -10.08
CA PHE A 150 16.73 15.64 -9.25
C PHE A 150 17.61 14.43 -8.90
N LEU A 151 17.39 13.25 -9.49
CA LEU A 151 18.06 12.02 -9.05
C LEU A 151 19.58 12.16 -9.13
N LEU A 152 20.10 12.63 -10.28
CA LEU A 152 21.53 12.83 -10.48
C LEU A 152 22.09 13.88 -9.52
N ASP A 153 21.36 14.98 -9.32
CA ASP A 153 21.75 16.04 -8.38
C ASP A 153 21.84 15.52 -6.94
N ILE A 154 20.93 14.64 -6.53
CA ILE A 154 20.92 14.02 -5.20
C ILE A 154 22.18 13.18 -4.98
N PHE A 155 22.65 12.47 -5.99
CA PHE A 155 23.82 11.59 -5.87
C PHE A 155 25.16 12.28 -6.07
N TYR A 156 25.23 13.22 -7.01
CA TYR A 156 26.51 13.75 -7.48
C TYR A 156 26.78 15.21 -7.05
N SER A 157 25.78 15.91 -6.51
CA SER A 157 26.01 17.31 -6.13
C SER A 157 26.72 17.46 -4.79
N LYS A 158 27.75 18.33 -4.79
CA LYS A 158 28.41 18.80 -3.56
C LYS A 158 27.48 19.65 -2.66
N ARG A 159 26.33 20.10 -3.17
CA ARG A 159 25.39 21.00 -2.47
C ARG A 159 24.03 20.33 -2.20
N LEU A 160 24.04 19.07 -1.78
CA LEU A 160 22.85 18.24 -1.55
C LEU A 160 21.75 18.96 -0.74
N ARG A 161 22.11 19.62 0.37
CA ARG A 161 21.13 20.33 1.22
C ARG A 161 20.35 21.39 0.43
N LYS A 162 21.02 22.14 -0.46
CA LYS A 162 20.40 23.19 -1.26
C LYS A 162 19.42 22.60 -2.28
N ILE A 163 19.80 21.50 -2.92
CA ILE A 163 18.95 20.76 -3.87
C ILE A 163 17.70 20.23 -3.17
N ILE A 164 17.86 19.55 -2.03
CA ILE A 164 16.72 19.04 -1.27
C ILE A 164 15.80 20.21 -0.90
N GLN A 165 16.33 21.32 -0.36
CA GLN A 165 15.52 22.48 -0.03
C GLN A 165 14.75 23.06 -1.24
N GLN A 166 15.39 23.17 -2.40
CA GLN A 166 14.72 23.62 -3.63
C GLN A 166 13.59 22.66 -4.02
N MET A 167 13.86 21.36 -3.98
CA MET A 167 12.89 20.34 -4.30
C MET A 167 11.69 20.36 -3.35
N LEU A 168 11.93 20.52 -2.04
CA LEU A 168 10.87 20.68 -1.04
C LEU A 168 10.04 21.96 -1.27
N LYS A 169 10.67 23.08 -1.66
CA LYS A 169 9.95 24.32 -2.03
C LYS A 169 9.02 24.09 -3.22
N ILE A 170 9.48 23.37 -4.25
CA ILE A 170 8.66 23.04 -5.43
C ILE A 170 7.47 22.16 -5.04
N LEU A 171 7.70 21.11 -4.24
CA LEU A 171 6.66 20.19 -3.80
C LEU A 171 5.59 20.89 -2.94
N ASN A 172 6.00 21.84 -2.10
CA ASN A 172 5.08 22.59 -1.24
C ASN A 172 4.17 23.58 -1.97
N ARG A 173 4.48 23.92 -3.23
CA ARG A 173 3.56 24.70 -4.08
C ARG A 173 2.39 23.86 -4.62
N ARG A 174 2.50 22.53 -4.59
CA ARG A 174 1.55 21.59 -5.21
C ARG A 174 1.00 20.58 -4.20
N LEU A 175 0.42 21.11 -3.12
CA LEU A 175 -0.19 20.30 -2.07
C LEU A 175 -1.59 19.84 -2.48
N GLU A 176 -1.91 18.60 -2.12
CA GLU A 176 -3.23 17.99 -2.28
C GLU A 176 -3.98 18.02 -0.94
N MET A 177 -5.26 18.36 -0.99
CA MET A 177 -6.13 18.32 0.19
C MET A 177 -6.44 16.86 0.56
N ILE A 178 -6.27 16.51 1.84
CA ILE A 178 -6.71 15.23 2.39
C ILE A 178 -8.22 15.31 2.61
N ARG A 179 -8.97 14.40 1.99
CA ARG A 179 -10.44 14.29 2.11
C ARG A 179 -10.78 12.94 2.77
N PRO A 180 -10.97 12.90 4.09
CA PRO A 180 -11.36 11.68 4.79
C PRO A 180 -12.68 11.12 4.24
N GLY A 181 -12.81 9.79 4.20
CA GLY A 181 -14.06 9.13 3.78
C GLY A 181 -14.36 9.21 2.28
N ARG A 182 -13.41 9.65 1.43
CA ARG A 182 -13.63 9.71 -0.02
C ARG A 182 -13.76 8.29 -0.60
N SER A 183 -14.95 7.95 -1.05
CA SER A 183 -15.23 6.75 -1.84
C SER A 183 -15.77 7.15 -3.22
N PHE A 184 -15.61 6.27 -4.20
CA PHE A 184 -16.22 6.43 -5.51
C PHE A 184 -16.98 5.14 -5.82
N PRO A 185 -18.15 5.22 -6.48
CA PRO A 185 -18.84 4.03 -6.92
C PRO A 185 -17.92 3.22 -7.83
N ARG A 186 -17.77 1.93 -7.53
CA ARG A 186 -17.00 1.03 -8.39
C ARG A 186 -17.73 0.97 -9.74
N PRO A 187 -17.10 1.38 -10.86
CA PRO A 187 -17.74 1.21 -12.16
C PRO A 187 -17.99 -0.28 -12.36
N LYS A 188 -19.24 -0.66 -12.63
CA LYS A 188 -19.61 -2.04 -12.97
C LYS A 188 -18.89 -2.38 -14.28
N THR A 189 -17.74 -3.03 -14.21
CA THR A 189 -17.03 -3.48 -15.41
C THR A 189 -17.85 -4.61 -16.01
N SER A 190 -18.55 -4.34 -17.11
CA SER A 190 -18.96 -5.40 -18.03
C SER A 190 -17.70 -6.15 -18.48
N SER A 191 -17.82 -7.46 -18.70
CA SER A 191 -16.72 -8.40 -18.98
C SER A 191 -15.90 -8.13 -20.26
N ARG A 192 -15.97 -6.93 -20.83
CA ARG A 192 -15.28 -6.51 -22.05
C ARG A 192 -14.30 -5.37 -21.78
N ARG A 193 -13.22 -5.68 -21.08
CA ARG A 193 -11.93 -5.06 -21.42
C ARG A 193 -11.01 -6.15 -21.95
N ARG A 194 -11.27 -6.53 -23.21
CA ARG A 194 -10.23 -7.13 -24.05
C ARG A 194 -8.99 -6.24 -23.89
N SER A 195 -7.89 -6.90 -23.57
CA SER A 195 -6.56 -6.31 -23.48
C SER A 195 -6.38 -5.22 -24.54
N LYS A 196 -6.24 -3.95 -24.12
CA LYS A 196 -5.41 -3.04 -24.90
C LYS A 196 -4.00 -3.57 -24.74
N ILE A 197 -3.63 -4.52 -25.62
CA ILE A 197 -2.24 -4.82 -25.91
C ILE A 197 -1.62 -3.47 -26.21
N ILE A 198 -0.66 -3.07 -25.37
CA ILE A 198 0.18 -1.93 -25.67
C ILE A 198 0.91 -2.34 -26.94
N ASN A 199 0.55 -1.73 -28.08
CA ASN A 199 1.26 -1.94 -29.34
C ASN A 199 2.72 -1.48 -29.14
N LEU A 200 3.61 -2.44 -28.85
CA LEU A 200 5.05 -2.29 -28.99
C LEU A 200 5.41 -2.47 -30.47
N LYS A 201 4.87 -1.63 -31.34
CA LYS A 201 5.41 -1.43 -32.70
C LYS A 201 6.14 -0.11 -32.70
N GLY A 202 7.47 -0.18 -32.67
CA GLY A 202 8.38 0.97 -32.64
C GLY A 202 9.66 0.69 -31.87
N ILE A 203 10.37 -0.37 -32.24
CA ILE A 203 11.84 -0.37 -32.27
C ILE A 203 12.19 -0.37 -33.75
#